data_AF-A0A8J3VE64-F1
#
_entry.id   AF-A0A8J3VE64-F1
#
_cell.length_a   1.000
_cell.length_b   1.000
_cell.length_c   1.000
_cell.angle_alpha   90.00
_cell.angle_beta   90.00
_cell.angle_gamma   90.00
#
_symmetry.space_group_name_H-M   'P 1'
#
loop_
_entity.id
_entity.type
_entity.pdbx_description
1 polymer ?
#
loop_
_entity_poly.entity_id
_entity_poly.type
_entity_poly.pdbx_seq_one_letter_code
_entity_poly.pdbx_strand_id
1 'polypeptide(L)'
;MVANPVEVRALLIAVASIGGRIMDRGLRLVAFFACMYFAGMRPREVAWLRTHDCQLPESGWGRLTLEVNRTDAGKKVDRLWRAARYP
;
A
#
# COMPACT_ATOMS: atom_id res chain seq x y z
N MET A 1 -7.51 12.86 -2.97
CA MET A 1 -8.61 12.81 -1.99
C MET A 1 -8.17 11.87 -0.87
N VAL A 2 -8.00 12.37 0.35
CA VAL A 2 -7.65 11.52 1.51
C VAL A 2 -8.96 11.15 2.19
N ALA A 3 -9.24 9.86 2.33
CA ALA A 3 -10.46 9.39 2.99
C ALA A 3 -10.46 9.81 4.46
N ASN A 4 -11.60 10.26 4.97
CA ASN A 4 -11.70 10.67 6.37
C ASN A 4 -11.69 9.44 7.31
N PRO A 5 -11.40 9.61 8.61
CA PRO A 5 -11.32 8.47 9.53
C PRO A 5 -12.60 7.61 9.62
N VAL A 6 -13.77 8.22 9.42
CA VAL A 6 -15.07 7.52 9.46
C VAL A 6 -15.24 6.64 8.23
N GLU A 7 -14.94 7.17 7.05
CA GLU A 7 -14.96 6.43 5.78
C GLU A 7 -13.99 5.25 5.80
N VAL A 8 -12.79 5.46 6.33
CA VAL A 8 -11.79 4.39 6.43
C VAL A 8 -12.25 3.31 7.40
N ARG A 9 -12.85 3.68 8.54
CA ARG A 9 -13.42 2.70 9.46
C ARG A 9 -14.53 1.89 8.79
N ALA A 10 -15.45 2.54 8.09
CA ALA A 10 -16.51 1.88 7.35
C ALA A 10 -15.95 0.94 6.28
N LEU A 11 -14.93 1.37 5.54
CA LEU A 11 -14.23 0.55 4.56
C LEU A 11 -13.60 -0.69 5.20
N LEU A 12 -12.85 -0.54 6.29
CA LEU A 12 -12.18 -1.67 6.96
C LEU A 12 -13.20 -2.70 7.49
N ILE A 13 -14.33 -2.24 8.02
CA ILE A 13 -15.43 -3.12 8.45
C ILE A 13 -16.04 -3.85 7.24
N ALA A 14 -16.32 -3.13 6.15
CA ALA A 14 -16.91 -3.71 4.95
C ALA A 14 -15.99 -4.78 4.34
N VAL A 15 -14.69 -4.51 4.21
CA VAL A 15 -13.76 -5.49 3.62
C VAL A 15 -13.48 -6.67 4.55
N ALA A 16 -13.56 -6.49 5.87
CA ALA A 16 -13.49 -7.60 6.83
C ALA A 16 -14.62 -8.64 6.61
N SER A 17 -15.78 -8.20 6.10
CA SER A 17 -16.91 -9.08 5.79
C SER A 17 -16.74 -9.88 4.48
N ILE A 18 -15.74 -9.55 3.66
CA ILE A 18 -15.46 -10.24 2.38
C ILE A 18 -14.73 -11.55 2.68
N GLY A 19 -15.36 -12.71 2.48
CA GLY A 19 -14.63 -13.98 2.67
C GLY A 19 -15.45 -15.26 2.72
N GLY A 20 -16.76 -15.20 2.99
CA GLY A 20 -17.58 -16.43 3.10
C GLY A 20 -16.95 -17.43 4.08
N ARG A 21 -16.76 -18.70 3.68
CA ARG A 21 -16.15 -19.74 4.55
C ARG A 21 -14.63 -19.64 4.71
N ILE A 22 -13.95 -18.78 3.94
CA ILE A 22 -12.49 -18.62 3.95
C ILE A 22 -12.18 -17.19 4.40
N MET A 23 -12.02 -17.01 5.71
CA MET A 23 -11.81 -15.72 6.38
C MET A 23 -10.53 -14.99 5.95
N ASP A 24 -9.56 -15.68 5.34
CA ASP A 24 -8.26 -15.09 5.00
C ASP A 24 -8.31 -14.00 3.92
N ARG A 25 -9.39 -13.92 3.12
CA ARG A 25 -9.47 -12.91 2.04
C ARG A 25 -9.77 -11.52 2.59
N GLY A 26 -10.75 -11.43 3.49
CA GLY A 26 -11.15 -10.17 4.12
C GLY A 26 -10.04 -9.60 4.99
N LEU A 27 -9.39 -10.45 5.80
CA LEU A 27 -8.27 -10.04 6.64
C LEU A 27 -7.09 -9.49 5.82
N ARG A 28 -6.80 -10.08 4.66
CA ARG A 28 -5.78 -9.56 3.73
C ARG A 28 -6.15 -8.18 3.18
N LEU A 29 -7.44 -7.96 2.86
CA LEU A 29 -7.92 -6.65 2.41
C LEU A 29 -7.91 -5.61 3.54
N VAL A 30 -8.26 -6.00 4.76
CA VAL A 30 -8.13 -5.14 5.95
C VAL A 30 -6.69 -4.69 6.11
N ALA A 31 -5.73 -5.63 6.11
CA ALA A 31 -4.31 -5.30 6.20
C ALA A 31 -3.87 -4.39 5.05
N PHE A 32 -4.36 -4.64 3.84
CA PHE A 32 -4.03 -3.85 2.65
C PHE A 32 -4.43 -2.37 2.80
N PHE A 33 -5.70 -2.11 3.10
CA PHE A 33 -6.21 -0.75 3.25
C PHE A 33 -5.70 -0.07 4.53
N ALA A 34 -5.50 -0.82 5.62
CA ALA A 34 -4.93 -0.29 6.85
C ALA A 34 -3.49 0.22 6.63
N CYS A 35 -2.65 -0.51 5.90
CA CYS A 35 -1.29 -0.07 5.59
C CYS A 35 -1.27 1.23 4.76
N MET A 36 -2.19 1.37 3.80
CA MET A 36 -2.30 2.61 3.02
C MET A 36 -2.70 3.81 3.88
N TYR A 37 -3.61 3.62 4.84
CA TYR A 37 -4.10 4.71 5.68
C TYR A 37 -3.15 5.07 6.83
N PHE A 38 -2.70 4.08 7.61
CA PHE A 38 -1.90 4.32 8.82
C PHE A 38 -0.42 4.52 8.54
N ALA A 39 0.12 3.92 7.48
CA ALA A 39 1.54 4.02 7.11
C ALA A 39 1.78 4.83 5.83
N GLY A 40 0.73 5.32 5.16
CA GLY A 40 0.86 6.13 3.93
C GLY A 40 1.45 5.37 2.75
N MET A 41 1.44 4.03 2.79
CA MET A 41 2.06 3.18 1.78
C MET A 41 1.30 3.26 0.44
N ARG A 42 2.03 3.17 -0.67
CA ARG A 42 1.43 3.03 -2.00
C ARG A 42 0.87 1.61 -2.18
N PRO A 43 -0.20 1.41 -2.97
CA PRO A 43 -0.77 0.08 -3.22
C PRO A 43 0.28 -0.98 -3.60
N ARG A 44 1.26 -0.59 -4.43
CA ARG A 44 2.36 -1.47 -4.85
C ARG A 44 3.25 -1.87 -3.68
N GLU A 45 3.57 -0.96 -2.77
CA GLU A 45 4.42 -1.27 -1.61
C GLU A 45 3.72 -2.24 -0.66
N VAL A 46 2.41 -2.06 -0.46
CA VAL A 46 1.61 -2.97 0.38
C VAL A 46 1.50 -4.37 -0.23
N ALA A 47 1.36 -4.48 -1.56
CA ALA A 47 1.26 -5.76 -2.24
C ALA A 47 2.54 -6.62 -2.13
N TRP A 48 3.69 -6.01 -1.86
CA TRP A 48 4.98 -6.68 -1.71
C TRP A 48 5.46 -6.78 -0.26
N LEU A 49 4.67 -6.30 0.70
CA LEU A 49 5.02 -6.29 2.13
C LEU A 49 5.14 -7.70 2.70
N ARG A 50 6.21 -7.98 3.43
CA ARG A 50 6.45 -9.28 4.07
C ARG A 50 6.36 -9.17 5.59
N THR A 51 6.11 -10.29 6.26
CA THR A 51 5.98 -10.33 7.72
C THR A 51 7.22 -9.83 8.45
N HIS A 52 8.43 -10.09 7.93
CA HIS A 52 9.68 -9.61 8.55
C HIS A 52 9.90 -8.10 8.41
N ASP A 53 9.19 -7.45 7.48
CA ASP A 53 9.21 -5.99 7.32
C ASP A 53 8.30 -5.29 8.34
N CYS A 54 7.48 -6.06 9.06
CA CYS A 54 6.49 -5.58 10.02
C CYS A 54 7.00 -5.75 11.46
N GLN A 55 7.26 -4.63 12.14
CA GLN A 55 7.51 -4.60 13.58
C GLN A 55 6.27 -4.04 14.28
N LEU A 56 5.39 -4.92 14.76
CA LEU A 56 4.11 -4.55 15.37
C LEU A 56 4.15 -4.88 16.88
N PRO A 57 4.35 -3.90 17.77
CA PRO A 57 4.25 -4.12 19.21
C PRO A 57 2.81 -4.44 19.62
N GLU A 58 2.62 -5.08 20.78
CA GLU A 58 1.29 -5.40 21.32
C GLU A 58 0.40 -4.15 21.50
N SER A 59 1.01 -2.99 21.77
CA SER A 59 0.30 -1.72 21.88
C SER A 59 1.11 -0.56 21.31
N GLY A 60 0.41 0.50 20.89
CA GLY A 60 1.01 1.70 20.33
C GLY A 60 1.34 1.59 18.84
N TRP A 61 2.22 2.48 18.38
CA TRP A 61 2.64 2.55 16.98
C TRP A 61 3.69 1.47 16.66
N GLY A 62 3.43 0.71 15.61
CA GLY A 62 4.43 -0.16 14.98
C GLY A 62 5.25 0.54 13.91
N ARG A 63 6.18 -0.21 13.32
CA ARG A 63 7.02 0.23 12.21
C ARG A 63 6.91 -0.75 11.05
N LEU A 64 6.69 -0.22 9.85
CA LEU A 64 6.77 -0.97 8.61
C LEU A 64 8.00 -0.50 7.83
N THR A 65 8.87 -1.43 7.46
CA THR A 65 10.08 -1.12 6.69
C THR A 65 9.80 -1.37 5.22
N LEU A 66 10.00 -0.36 4.36
CA LEU A 66 9.85 -0.52 2.92
C LEU A 66 11.18 -0.93 2.33
N GLU A 67 11.33 -2.19 1.91
CA GLU A 67 12.45 -2.57 1.05
C GLU A 67 12.38 -1.78 -0.27
N VAL A 68 13.53 -1.26 -0.69
CA VAL A 68 13.70 -0.20 -1.70
C VAL A 68 12.72 -0.29 -2.87
N ASN A 69 12.00 0.82 -3.08
CA ASN A 69 11.09 1.08 -4.18
C ASN A 69 11.74 0.69 -5.53
N ARG A 70 11.33 -0.44 -6.14
CA ARG A 70 11.55 -0.64 -7.58
C ARG A 70 10.66 0.35 -8.32
N THR A 71 11.15 1.57 -8.50
CA THR A 71 10.51 2.57 -9.33
C THR A 71 10.68 2.18 -10.80
N ASP A 72 9.62 1.67 -11.44
CA ASP A 72 9.56 1.57 -12.90
C ASP A 72 9.41 2.94 -13.59
N ALA A 73 9.17 4.00 -12.81
CA ALA A 73 9.08 5.37 -13.28
C ALA A 73 10.49 5.95 -13.53
N GLY A 74 11.10 5.61 -14.67
CA GLY A 74 12.37 6.25 -15.06
C GLY A 74 12.99 5.88 -16.41
N LYS A 75 12.63 4.78 -17.06
CA LYS A 75 13.39 4.32 -18.25
C LYS A 75 12.88 4.76 -19.63
N LYS A 76 11.85 5.61 -19.72
CA LYS A 76 11.20 5.95 -21.01
C LYS A 76 11.04 7.45 -21.32
N VAL A 77 11.73 8.33 -20.61
CA VAL A 77 11.67 9.78 -20.88
C VAL A 77 12.95 10.32 -21.54
N ASP A 78 14.15 9.73 -21.33
CA ASP A 78 15.37 10.26 -21.95
C ASP A 78 15.43 10.08 -23.48
N ARG A 79 14.85 8.99 -24.02
CA ARG A 79 14.96 8.69 -25.46
C ARG A 79 14.08 9.59 -26.35
N LEU A 80 12.95 10.09 -25.85
CA LEU A 80 12.03 10.95 -26.62
C LEU A 80 12.41 12.43 -26.53
N TRP A 81 13.00 12.89 -25.41
CA TRP A 81 13.42 14.29 -25.26
C TRP A 81 14.74 14.61 -25.97
N ARG A 82 15.65 13.64 -26.16
CA ARG A 82 16.90 13.87 -26.91
C ARG A 82 16.68 14.04 -28.42
N ALA A 83 15.58 13.55 -28.97
CA ALA A 83 15.26 13.71 -30.39
C ALA A 83 14.52 15.04 -30.70
N ALA A 84 14.01 15.72 -29.67
CA ALA A 84 13.21 16.94 -29.80
C ALA A 84 13.97 18.23 -29.45
N ARG A 85 15.28 18.16 -29.18
CA ARG A 85 16.08 19.31 -28.75
C ARG A 85 17.28 19.52 -29.70
N TYR A 86 17.01 20.35 -30.72
CA TYR A 86 17.90 21.00 -31.72
C TYR A 86 18.06 20.35 -33.11
N PRO A 87 17.94 21.14 -34.19
CA PRO A 87 17.00 22.24 -34.46
C PRO A 87 16.03 21.94 -35.61
#